data_AF-A0A956R1L6-F1
#
_entry.id   AF-A0A956R1L6-F1
#
_cell.length_a   1.000
_cell.length_b   1.000
_cell.length_c   1.000
_cell.angle_alpha   90.00
_cell.angle_beta   90.00
_cell.angle_gamma   90.00
#
_symmetry.space_group_name_H-M   'P 1'
#
loop_
_entity.id
_entity.type
_entity.pdbx_description
1 polymer ?
#
loop_
_entity_poly.entity_id
_entity_poly.type
_entity_poly.pdbx_seq_one_letter_code
_entity_poly.pdbx_strand_id
1 'polypeptide(L)'
;MSSFASRHRPTVTALLGASLMLGLGACDTKTTTTSTVGPAEPARRAAQSFVHCVESEGGGCVKRDPKQGSWDAFALLHWLGSGSPTAILQSLPRELEHHKDPLSIEDRLVVQVARFREPLRGAECRPESATPMSELLPKLVARAEARLQSLGLWRNDLSMVVDGLAKEANDGLSEGWLVHMTCYSDPYEIWVATAVEEERQVVVGMLTTLPSWLGGDTPSEELVEGRLRSRTPSSSRTLGVIREGTIDTYWVPIAIEEF
;
A
#
# COMPACT_ATOMS: atom_id res chain seq x y z
N MET A 1 0.81 -83.40 -33.61
CA MET A 1 2.14 -82.98 -33.12
C MET A 1 1.86 -81.97 -32.00
N SER A 2 1.52 -82.41 -30.78
CA SER A 2 2.44 -82.83 -29.68
C SER A 2 3.35 -81.65 -29.27
N SER A 3 3.47 -81.18 -28.03
CA SER A 3 3.07 -81.69 -26.72
C SER A 3 3.17 -80.57 -25.66
N PHE A 4 2.37 -80.73 -24.60
CA PHE A 4 2.41 -80.21 -23.22
C PHE A 4 3.72 -79.67 -22.62
N ALA A 5 3.62 -78.69 -21.70
CA ALA A 5 3.68 -78.98 -20.25
C ALA A 5 3.51 -77.72 -19.36
N SER A 6 2.49 -77.76 -18.50
CA SER A 6 2.46 -77.02 -17.24
C SER A 6 3.38 -77.70 -16.22
N ARG A 7 3.79 -76.99 -15.15
CA ARG A 7 3.99 -77.61 -13.84
C ARG A 7 3.94 -76.60 -12.70
N HIS A 8 3.48 -77.15 -11.59
CA HIS A 8 2.95 -76.55 -10.37
C HIS A 8 4.00 -76.07 -9.36
N ARG A 9 3.50 -75.23 -8.43
CA ARG A 9 4.06 -74.88 -7.10
C ARG A 9 4.42 -76.11 -6.26
N PRO A 10 5.18 -75.96 -5.15
CA PRO A 10 4.49 -75.86 -3.86
C PRO A 10 5.09 -74.85 -2.86
N THR A 11 4.17 -74.38 -2.00
CA THR A 11 4.33 -73.77 -0.67
C THR A 11 5.02 -74.68 0.34
N VAL A 12 5.90 -74.14 1.19
CA VAL A 12 6.04 -74.56 2.60
C VAL A 12 6.27 -73.35 3.50
N THR A 13 5.59 -73.44 4.63
CA THR A 13 5.24 -72.48 5.65
C THR A 13 6.30 -72.40 6.78
N ALA A 14 6.31 -71.26 7.48
CA ALA A 14 6.26 -71.13 8.94
C ALA A 14 7.50 -70.67 9.75
N LEU A 15 7.14 -69.79 10.70
CA LEU A 15 7.68 -69.53 12.04
C LEU A 15 8.67 -68.35 12.27
N LEU A 16 8.05 -67.23 12.70
CA LEU A 16 8.21 -66.59 14.01
C LEU A 16 9.62 -66.26 14.51
N GLY A 17 9.90 -64.97 14.60
CA GLY A 17 10.89 -64.39 15.50
C GLY A 17 10.51 -62.94 15.82
N ALA A 18 9.74 -62.76 16.88
CA ALA A 18 9.45 -61.45 17.46
C ALA A 18 10.73 -60.85 18.07
N SER A 19 11.01 -59.57 17.79
CA SER A 19 11.75 -58.68 18.70
C SER A 19 11.54 -57.22 18.25
N LEU A 20 10.65 -56.53 18.96
CA LEU A 20 10.66 -55.08 19.09
C LEU A 20 12.03 -54.62 19.60
N MET A 21 12.65 -53.66 18.92
CA MET A 21 13.35 -52.56 19.58
C MET A 21 13.21 -51.33 18.69
N LEU A 22 12.28 -50.47 19.09
CA LEU A 22 12.12 -49.10 18.63
C LEU A 22 13.39 -48.32 18.98
N GLY A 23 14.31 -48.21 18.03
CA GLY A 23 15.30 -47.16 18.03
C GLY A 23 14.62 -45.85 17.68
N LEU A 24 13.95 -45.22 18.66
CA LEU A 24 13.59 -43.81 18.61
C LEU A 24 14.89 -43.01 18.69
N GLY A 25 15.63 -42.96 17.58
CA GLY A 25 16.56 -41.89 17.32
C GLY A 25 15.73 -40.62 17.27
N ALA A 26 15.71 -39.89 18.38
CA ALA A 26 15.21 -38.54 18.46
C ALA A 26 16.04 -37.68 17.49
N CYS A 27 15.64 -37.67 16.22
CA CYS A 27 15.72 -36.45 15.45
C CYS A 27 14.84 -35.48 16.21
N ASP A 28 15.48 -34.62 17.01
CA ASP A 28 14.95 -33.29 17.28
C ASP A 28 14.77 -32.64 15.91
N THR A 29 13.64 -32.94 15.26
CA THR A 29 12.97 -31.92 14.48
C THR A 29 12.72 -30.83 15.49
N LYS A 30 13.67 -29.89 15.58
CA LYS A 30 13.40 -28.52 15.91
C LYS A 30 12.26 -28.13 14.98
N THR A 31 11.05 -28.36 15.45
CA THR A 31 9.85 -27.66 15.03
C THR A 31 10.19 -26.23 15.39
N THR A 32 10.89 -25.59 14.45
CA THR A 32 11.14 -24.17 14.45
C THR A 32 9.72 -23.64 14.45
N THR A 33 9.29 -23.19 15.62
CA THR A 33 8.02 -22.52 15.83
C THR A 33 7.99 -21.50 14.71
N THR A 34 7.13 -21.73 13.72
CA THR A 34 6.96 -20.82 12.59
C THR A 34 6.76 -19.48 13.24
N SER A 35 7.74 -18.58 13.10
CA SER A 35 7.62 -17.20 13.53
C SER A 35 6.26 -16.75 13.04
N THR A 36 5.31 -16.53 13.96
CA THR A 36 3.99 -16.02 13.61
C THR A 36 4.25 -14.73 12.87
N VAL A 37 4.11 -14.81 11.56
CA VAL A 37 4.29 -13.71 10.64
C VAL A 37 3.45 -12.55 11.20
N GLY A 38 4.08 -11.41 11.51
CA GLY A 38 3.39 -10.29 12.15
C GLY A 38 2.16 -9.86 11.34
N PRO A 39 1.13 -9.26 11.98
CA PRO A 39 -0.15 -8.97 11.32
C PRO A 39 -0.02 -8.05 10.10
N ALA A 40 1.03 -7.23 10.03
CA ALA A 40 1.32 -6.33 8.92
C ALA A 40 2.06 -6.99 7.73
N GLU A 41 2.62 -8.19 7.90
CA GLU A 41 3.48 -8.79 6.88
C GLU A 41 2.76 -9.12 5.56
N PRO A 42 1.49 -9.58 5.54
CA PRO A 42 0.76 -9.71 4.29
C PRO A 42 0.66 -8.37 3.53
N ALA A 43 0.45 -7.26 4.24
CA ALA A 43 0.39 -5.93 3.64
C ALA A 43 1.76 -5.49 3.12
N ARG A 44 2.84 -5.72 3.88
CA ARG A 44 4.23 -5.45 3.45
C ARG A 44 4.58 -6.21 2.16
N ARG A 45 4.22 -7.49 2.08
CA ARG A 45 4.44 -8.30 0.88
C ARG A 45 3.61 -7.83 -0.31
N ALA A 46 2.35 -7.42 -0.09
CA ALA A 46 1.50 -6.85 -1.12
C ALA A 46 2.09 -5.53 -1.66
N ALA A 47 2.51 -4.62 -0.77
CA ALA A 47 3.14 -3.37 -1.13
C ALA A 47 4.44 -3.56 -1.91
N GLN A 48 5.33 -4.46 -1.45
CA GLN A 48 6.56 -4.77 -2.16
C GLN A 48 6.30 -5.37 -3.55
N SER A 49 5.35 -6.31 -3.65
CA SER A 49 4.97 -6.92 -4.93
C SER A 49 4.39 -5.89 -5.89
N PHE A 50 3.59 -4.96 -5.38
CA PHE A 50 3.05 -3.85 -6.16
C PHE A 50 4.16 -2.96 -6.70
N VAL A 51 5.10 -2.53 -5.86
CA VAL A 51 6.24 -1.70 -6.29
C VAL A 51 7.05 -2.36 -7.39
N HIS A 52 7.37 -3.65 -7.24
CA HIS A 52 8.06 -4.41 -8.29
C HIS A 52 7.26 -4.53 -9.60
N CYS A 53 5.93 -4.61 -9.49
CA CYS A 53 5.09 -4.51 -10.67
C CYS A 53 5.23 -3.12 -11.30
N VAL A 54 5.14 -2.02 -10.52
CA VAL A 54 5.21 -0.65 -11.02
C VAL A 54 6.52 -0.39 -11.77
N GLU A 55 7.64 -0.93 -11.27
CA GLU A 55 8.94 -0.89 -11.97
C GLU A 55 8.85 -1.49 -13.39
N SER A 56 8.06 -2.55 -13.54
CA SER A 56 7.95 -3.32 -14.78
C SER A 56 6.91 -2.73 -15.74
N GLU A 57 5.70 -2.49 -15.25
CA GLU A 57 4.50 -2.20 -16.04
C GLU A 57 3.90 -0.80 -15.80
N GLY A 58 4.38 -0.07 -14.79
CA GLY A 58 3.82 1.23 -14.41
C GLY A 58 2.35 1.12 -14.01
N GLY A 59 1.49 1.89 -14.67
CA GLY A 59 0.05 1.93 -14.39
C GLY A 59 -0.68 0.60 -14.64
N GLY A 60 -0.11 -0.34 -15.39
CA GLY A 60 -0.70 -1.68 -15.64
C GLY A 60 -0.87 -2.54 -14.37
N CYS A 61 -0.23 -2.15 -13.28
CA CYS A 61 -0.30 -2.83 -11.98
C CYS A 61 -1.55 -2.53 -11.18
N VAL A 62 -2.25 -1.46 -11.54
CA VAL A 62 -3.49 -1.07 -10.88
C VAL A 62 -4.58 -2.00 -11.36
N LYS A 63 -5.20 -2.70 -10.41
CA LYS A 63 -6.39 -3.52 -10.66
C LYS A 63 -7.59 -2.77 -10.14
N ARG A 64 -8.68 -2.80 -10.89
CA ARG A 64 -9.96 -2.27 -10.44
C ARG A 64 -10.38 -2.95 -9.13
N ASP A 65 -10.58 -2.14 -8.09
CA ASP A 65 -11.04 -2.59 -6.79
C ASP A 65 -12.04 -1.56 -6.23
N PRO A 66 -13.22 -1.96 -5.74
CA PRO A 66 -14.19 -1.03 -5.16
C PRO A 66 -13.63 -0.20 -3.99
N LYS A 67 -12.61 -0.68 -3.28
CA LYS A 67 -11.96 0.01 -2.15
C LYS A 67 -11.03 1.14 -2.59
N GLN A 68 -10.81 1.31 -3.89
CA GLN A 68 -10.19 2.53 -4.41
C GLN A 68 -11.05 3.77 -4.10
N GLY A 69 -12.38 3.62 -4.02
CA GLY A 69 -13.29 4.66 -3.52
C GLY A 69 -12.93 5.09 -2.09
N SER A 70 -12.81 4.12 -1.19
CA SER A 70 -12.38 4.36 0.19
C SER A 70 -10.99 5.00 0.30
N TRP A 71 -10.06 4.65 -0.60
CA TRP A 71 -8.77 5.32 -0.71
C TRP A 71 -8.89 6.78 -1.19
N ASP A 72 -9.71 7.05 -2.20
CA ASP A 72 -9.96 8.41 -2.65
C ASP A 72 -10.64 9.25 -1.57
N ALA A 73 -11.56 8.66 -0.79
CA ALA A 73 -12.16 9.31 0.38
C ALA A 73 -11.12 9.66 1.45
N PHE A 74 -10.18 8.75 1.75
CA PHE A 74 -9.03 9.03 2.60
C PHE A 74 -8.20 10.20 2.06
N ALA A 75 -7.90 10.22 0.77
CA ALA A 75 -7.12 11.28 0.14
C ALA A 75 -7.84 12.64 0.17
N LEU A 76 -9.17 12.66 -0.02
CA LEU A 76 -9.99 13.87 0.10
C LEU A 76 -10.01 14.41 1.53
N LEU A 77 -10.13 13.54 2.55
CA LEU A 77 -10.03 13.95 3.95
C LEU A 77 -8.65 14.51 4.28
N HIS A 78 -7.60 13.88 3.76
CA HIS A 78 -6.23 14.39 3.87
C HIS A 78 -6.11 15.78 3.26
N TRP A 79 -6.77 16.00 2.13
CA TRP A 79 -6.85 17.30 1.48
C TRP A 79 -7.64 18.34 2.24
N LEU A 80 -8.77 17.99 2.85
CA LEU A 80 -9.49 18.92 3.73
C LEU A 80 -8.67 19.29 4.98
N GLY A 81 -7.82 18.39 5.48
CA GLY A 81 -6.96 18.62 6.65
C GLY A 81 -5.66 19.36 6.39
N SER A 82 -5.27 19.56 5.12
CA SER A 82 -3.97 20.18 4.77
C SER A 82 -4.01 21.17 3.61
N GLY A 83 -4.97 21.08 2.69
CA GLY A 83 -5.11 21.88 1.48
C GLY A 83 -5.38 23.37 1.72
N SER A 84 -5.07 24.20 0.71
CA SER A 84 -5.34 25.64 0.77
C SER A 84 -6.85 25.93 0.86
N PRO A 85 -7.30 26.88 1.71
CA PRO A 85 -8.72 27.20 1.88
C PRO A 85 -9.42 27.59 0.57
N THR A 86 -8.76 28.39 -0.26
CA THR A 86 -9.29 28.79 -1.57
C THR A 86 -9.47 27.59 -2.48
N ALA A 87 -8.49 26.69 -2.45
CA ALA A 87 -8.45 25.50 -3.26
C ALA A 87 -9.58 24.53 -2.85
N ILE A 88 -9.82 24.38 -1.54
CA ILE A 88 -10.94 23.63 -0.97
C ILE A 88 -12.27 24.14 -1.53
N LEU A 89 -12.52 25.45 -1.40
CA LEU A 89 -13.79 26.04 -1.84
C LEU A 89 -14.02 25.95 -3.35
N GLN A 90 -12.97 26.08 -4.15
CA GLN A 90 -13.08 26.10 -5.62
C GLN A 90 -13.21 24.71 -6.23
N SER A 91 -12.59 23.70 -5.61
CA SER A 91 -12.42 22.39 -6.26
C SER A 91 -13.24 21.29 -5.61
N LEU A 92 -13.61 21.41 -4.33
CA LEU A 92 -14.29 20.34 -3.59
C LEU A 92 -15.55 19.83 -4.32
N PRO A 93 -16.44 20.67 -4.89
CA PRO A 93 -17.61 20.15 -5.62
C PRO A 93 -17.23 19.26 -6.81
N ARG A 94 -16.18 19.63 -7.54
CA ARG A 94 -15.69 18.84 -8.68
C ARG A 94 -15.03 17.55 -8.21
N GLU A 95 -14.23 17.60 -7.15
CA GLU A 95 -13.58 16.40 -6.62
C GLU A 95 -14.60 15.42 -6.04
N LEU A 96 -15.64 15.89 -5.36
CA LEU A 96 -16.75 15.04 -4.91
C LEU A 96 -17.56 14.44 -6.06
N GLU A 97 -17.60 15.09 -7.23
CA GLU A 97 -18.24 14.51 -8.41
C GLU A 97 -17.38 13.43 -9.05
N HIS A 98 -16.06 13.65 -9.16
CA HIS A 98 -15.12 12.62 -9.61
C HIS A 98 -15.12 11.40 -8.68
N HIS A 99 -15.24 11.63 -7.37
CA HIS A 99 -15.29 10.58 -6.36
C HIS A 99 -16.49 9.64 -6.54
N LYS A 100 -17.59 10.09 -7.16
CA LYS A 100 -18.76 9.24 -7.43
C LYS A 100 -18.55 8.29 -8.60
N ASP A 101 -17.52 8.50 -9.42
CA ASP A 101 -17.24 7.68 -10.60
C ASP A 101 -16.05 6.75 -10.34
N PRO A 102 -16.28 5.43 -10.13
CA PRO A 102 -15.21 4.48 -9.90
C PRO A 102 -14.17 4.41 -11.02
N LEU A 103 -14.55 4.70 -12.27
CA LEU A 103 -13.61 4.70 -13.40
C LEU A 103 -12.67 5.90 -13.32
N SER A 104 -13.20 7.08 -12.95
CA SER A 104 -12.38 8.27 -12.72
C SER A 104 -11.35 8.07 -11.60
N ILE A 105 -11.71 7.35 -10.54
CA ILE A 105 -10.79 7.01 -9.44
C ILE A 105 -9.70 6.04 -9.91
N GLU A 106 -10.09 4.98 -10.63
CA GLU A 106 -9.14 4.01 -11.18
C GLU A 106 -8.15 4.69 -12.13
N ASP A 107 -8.65 5.49 -13.08
CA ASP A 107 -7.83 6.22 -14.05
C ASP A 107 -6.83 7.15 -13.36
N ARG A 108 -7.25 7.83 -12.29
CA ARG A 108 -6.37 8.68 -11.47
C ARG A 108 -5.22 7.88 -10.86
N LEU A 109 -5.50 6.69 -10.32
CA LEU A 109 -4.48 5.81 -9.77
C LEU A 109 -3.55 5.26 -10.82
N VAL A 110 -4.07 4.81 -11.97
CA VAL A 110 -3.27 4.37 -13.11
C VAL A 110 -2.30 5.48 -13.54
N VAL A 111 -2.80 6.71 -13.69
CA VAL A 111 -1.99 7.87 -14.10
C VAL A 111 -0.94 8.21 -13.05
N GLN A 112 -1.29 8.21 -11.77
CA GLN A 112 -0.33 8.47 -10.69
C GLN A 112 0.77 7.41 -10.69
N VAL A 113 0.41 6.13 -10.65
CA VAL A 113 1.34 5.01 -10.59
C VAL A 113 2.24 4.94 -11.83
N ALA A 114 1.69 5.20 -13.02
CA ALA A 114 2.46 5.23 -14.27
C ALA A 114 3.63 6.23 -14.24
N ARG A 115 3.49 7.35 -13.51
CA ARG A 115 4.55 8.36 -13.37
C ARG A 115 5.75 7.83 -12.57
N PHE A 116 5.53 6.88 -11.69
CA PHE A 116 6.55 6.33 -10.80
C PHE A 116 7.27 5.12 -11.35
N ARG A 117 6.90 4.64 -12.55
CA ARG A 117 7.61 3.53 -13.22
C ARG A 117 9.11 3.78 -13.32
N GLU A 118 9.50 4.88 -13.96
CA GLU A 118 10.93 5.19 -14.18
C GLU A 118 11.65 5.56 -12.87
N PRO A 119 11.08 6.38 -11.98
CA PRO A 119 11.66 6.66 -10.66
C PRO A 119 11.93 5.41 -9.80
N LEU A 120 11.03 4.42 -9.82
CA LEU A 120 11.16 3.22 -8.98
C LEU A 120 12.06 2.15 -9.60
N ARG A 121 12.34 2.24 -10.90
CA ARG A 121 13.09 1.21 -11.63
C ARG A 121 14.51 1.08 -11.10
N GLY A 122 14.81 -0.06 -10.46
CA GLY A 122 16.12 -0.27 -9.84
C GLY A 122 16.36 0.60 -8.59
N ALA A 123 15.28 1.14 -8.01
CA ALA A 123 15.31 1.90 -6.78
C ALA A 123 15.47 1.02 -5.53
N GLU A 124 15.34 -0.30 -5.67
CA GLU A 124 15.52 -1.30 -4.60
C GLU A 124 14.70 -0.97 -3.34
N CYS A 125 13.42 -0.64 -3.54
CA CYS A 125 12.53 -0.23 -2.46
C CYS A 125 12.24 -1.39 -1.48
N ARG A 126 12.20 -1.08 -0.18
CA ARG A 126 11.91 -2.06 0.88
C ARG A 126 10.89 -1.52 1.87
N PRO A 127 9.98 -2.37 2.39
CA PRO A 127 9.06 -1.97 3.44
C PRO A 127 9.82 -1.74 4.75
N GLU A 128 9.68 -0.55 5.31
CA GLU A 128 10.31 -0.17 6.59
C GLU A 128 9.32 -0.31 7.74
N SER A 129 8.16 0.33 7.60
CA SER A 129 7.11 0.34 8.60
C SER A 129 5.75 0.08 7.98
N ALA A 130 4.78 -0.26 8.82
CA ALA A 130 3.39 -0.46 8.40
C ALA A 130 2.49 -0.05 9.54
N THR A 131 1.60 0.90 9.28
CA THR A 131 0.68 1.45 10.29
C THR A 131 -0.75 1.04 9.93
N PRO A 132 -1.54 0.53 10.89
CA PRO A 132 -2.94 0.21 10.62
C PRO A 132 -3.73 1.46 10.21
N MET A 133 -4.56 1.34 9.18
CA MET A 133 -5.43 2.44 8.76
C MET A 133 -6.43 2.84 9.85
N SER A 134 -6.86 1.89 10.68
CA SER A 134 -7.70 2.14 11.86
C SER A 134 -7.07 3.09 12.89
N GLU A 135 -5.74 3.22 12.91
CA GLU A 135 -5.05 4.20 13.76
C GLU A 135 -4.91 5.58 13.09
N LEU A 136 -4.87 5.61 11.75
CA LEU A 136 -4.66 6.83 10.96
C LEU A 136 -5.97 7.58 10.69
N LEU A 137 -7.04 6.85 10.36
CA LEU A 137 -8.33 7.43 9.98
C LEU A 137 -8.90 8.39 11.05
N PRO A 138 -8.93 8.05 12.35
CA PRO A 138 -9.44 8.98 13.36
C PRO A 138 -8.60 10.26 13.47
N LYS A 139 -7.27 10.16 13.32
CA LYS A 139 -6.36 11.32 13.34
C LYS A 139 -6.61 12.23 12.14
N LEU A 140 -6.82 11.62 10.98
CA LEU A 140 -7.12 12.29 9.72
C LEU A 140 -8.42 13.10 9.80
N VAL A 141 -9.50 12.44 10.27
CA VAL A 141 -10.81 13.08 10.45
C VAL A 141 -10.71 14.24 11.43
N ALA A 142 -10.15 13.99 12.63
CA ALA A 142 -9.99 15.05 13.63
C ALA A 142 -9.17 16.25 13.11
N ARG A 143 -8.15 16.00 12.28
CA ARG A 143 -7.37 17.05 11.64
C ARG A 143 -8.19 17.85 10.63
N ALA A 144 -8.94 17.18 9.77
CA ALA A 144 -9.83 17.83 8.78
C ALA A 144 -10.88 18.70 9.48
N GLU A 145 -11.56 18.16 10.50
CA GLU A 145 -12.54 18.89 11.30
C GLU A 145 -11.93 20.14 11.95
N ALA A 146 -10.85 19.97 12.71
CA ALA A 146 -10.18 21.06 13.40
C ALA A 146 -9.71 22.15 12.41
N ARG A 147 -9.19 21.74 11.25
CA ARG A 147 -8.75 22.69 10.22
C ARG A 147 -9.92 23.46 9.65
N LEU A 148 -10.97 22.79 9.21
CA LEU A 148 -12.16 23.44 8.64
C LEU A 148 -12.86 24.36 9.66
N GLN A 149 -12.86 23.98 10.94
CA GLN A 149 -13.32 24.84 12.04
C GLN A 149 -12.46 26.10 12.18
N SER A 150 -11.14 25.95 12.20
CA SER A 150 -10.20 27.08 12.29
C SER A 150 -10.34 28.08 11.13
N LEU A 151 -10.75 27.60 9.96
CA LEU A 151 -10.96 28.40 8.75
C LEU A 151 -12.36 29.05 8.69
N GLY A 152 -13.24 28.76 9.65
CA GLY A 152 -14.64 29.20 9.60
C GLY A 152 -15.46 28.54 8.48
N LEU A 153 -14.96 27.44 7.91
CA LEU A 153 -15.62 26.66 6.86
C LEU A 153 -16.53 25.58 7.44
N TRP A 154 -16.37 25.23 8.72
CA TRP A 154 -17.18 24.21 9.37
C TRP A 154 -18.66 24.61 9.47
N ARG A 155 -19.48 24.03 8.60
CA ARG A 155 -20.93 24.22 8.51
C ARG A 155 -21.58 22.85 8.31
N ASN A 156 -22.90 22.75 8.52
CA ASN A 156 -23.63 21.49 8.40
C ASN A 156 -23.32 20.72 7.11
N ASP A 157 -23.28 21.41 5.97
CA ASP A 157 -22.99 20.77 4.67
C ASP A 157 -21.59 20.15 4.62
N LEU A 158 -20.57 20.85 5.12
CA LEU A 158 -19.20 20.35 5.15
C LEU A 158 -18.99 19.27 6.20
N SER A 159 -19.68 19.36 7.35
CA SER A 159 -19.69 18.27 8.34
C SER A 159 -20.22 17.00 7.72
N MET A 160 -21.36 17.05 7.02
CA MET A 160 -21.94 15.88 6.34
C MET A 160 -20.99 15.30 5.28
N VAL A 161 -20.26 16.15 4.54
CA VAL A 161 -19.24 15.69 3.59
C VAL A 161 -18.10 14.96 4.30
N VAL A 162 -17.54 15.55 5.36
CA VAL A 162 -16.46 14.92 6.14
C VAL A 162 -16.92 13.60 6.77
N ASP A 163 -18.11 13.57 7.35
CA ASP A 163 -18.70 12.35 7.93
C ASP A 163 -18.91 11.25 6.88
N GLY A 164 -19.39 11.63 5.68
CA GLY A 164 -19.58 10.72 4.57
C GLY A 164 -18.27 10.11 4.07
N LEU A 165 -17.25 10.96 3.83
CA LEU A 165 -15.91 10.52 3.43
C LEU A 165 -15.26 9.66 4.52
N ALA A 166 -15.41 10.04 5.79
CA ALA A 166 -14.87 9.29 6.93
C ALA A 166 -15.48 7.89 7.01
N LYS A 167 -16.80 7.79 6.83
CA LYS A 167 -17.52 6.53 6.80
C LYS A 167 -17.01 5.65 5.65
N GLU A 168 -16.96 6.19 4.43
CA GLU A 168 -16.53 5.43 3.25
C GLU A 168 -15.07 4.96 3.36
N ALA A 169 -14.17 5.82 3.84
CA ALA A 169 -12.79 5.47 4.09
C ALA A 169 -12.69 4.36 5.17
N ASN A 170 -13.45 4.47 6.25
CA ASN A 170 -13.46 3.45 7.31
C ASN A 170 -14.02 2.11 6.85
N ASP A 171 -15.12 2.12 6.08
CA ASP A 171 -15.79 0.91 5.61
C ASP A 171 -14.88 0.07 4.69
N GLY A 172 -14.02 0.71 3.88
CA GLY A 172 -13.08 -0.01 3.01
C GLY A 172 -11.67 -0.20 3.54
N LEU A 173 -11.16 0.70 4.40
CA LEU A 173 -9.74 0.70 4.79
C LEU A 173 -9.49 0.25 6.23
N SER A 174 -10.48 0.11 7.10
CA SER A 174 -10.25 -0.12 8.55
C SER A 174 -9.40 -1.36 8.89
N GLU A 175 -9.45 -2.41 8.06
CA GLU A 175 -8.63 -3.62 8.20
C GLU A 175 -7.33 -3.59 7.37
N GLY A 176 -7.12 -2.47 6.67
CA GLY A 176 -5.99 -2.19 5.81
C GLY A 176 -4.79 -1.60 6.54
N TRP A 177 -3.73 -1.37 5.77
CA TRP A 177 -2.46 -0.84 6.28
C TRP A 177 -1.94 0.25 5.35
N LEU A 178 -1.25 1.22 5.92
CA LEU A 178 -0.39 2.12 5.18
C LEU A 178 1.05 1.66 5.37
N VAL A 179 1.66 1.14 4.31
CA VAL A 179 3.03 0.60 4.33
C VAL A 179 3.99 1.67 3.85
N HIS A 180 4.95 2.05 4.70
CA HIS A 180 6.05 2.93 4.33
C HIS A 180 7.15 2.11 3.66
N MET A 181 7.56 2.53 2.47
CA MET A 181 8.63 1.94 1.69
C MET A 181 9.73 2.98 1.47
N THR A 182 10.98 2.58 1.68
CA THR A 182 12.16 3.40 1.40
C THR A 182 12.96 2.82 0.23
N CYS A 183 13.43 3.68 -0.66
CA CYS A 183 14.19 3.30 -1.86
C CYS A 183 15.64 3.80 -1.79
N TYR A 184 16.59 3.00 -2.30
CA TYR A 184 18.04 3.22 -2.14
C TYR A 184 18.64 4.15 -3.20
N SER A 185 18.37 3.93 -4.50
CA SER A 185 19.12 4.61 -5.57
C SER A 185 18.57 5.99 -5.96
N ASP A 186 17.40 6.34 -5.46
CA ASP A 186 16.80 7.68 -5.47
C ASP A 186 15.91 7.73 -4.21
N PRO A 187 16.12 8.66 -3.25
CA PRO A 187 15.47 8.65 -1.94
C PRO A 187 13.99 9.05 -2.06
N TYR A 188 13.22 8.16 -2.69
CA TYR A 188 11.78 8.18 -2.68
C TYR A 188 11.31 7.42 -1.46
N GLU A 189 10.45 8.08 -0.71
CA GLU A 189 9.57 7.46 0.25
C GLU A 189 8.23 7.30 -0.44
N ILE A 190 7.70 6.09 -0.42
CA ILE A 190 6.37 5.81 -0.93
C ILE A 190 5.56 5.13 0.16
N TRP A 191 4.32 5.55 0.29
CA TRP A 191 3.34 4.97 1.20
C TRP A 191 2.32 4.23 0.36
N VAL A 192 2.25 2.92 0.53
CA VAL A 192 1.32 2.06 -0.20
C VAL A 192 0.16 1.71 0.72
N ALA A 193 -1.04 2.08 0.31
CA ALA A 193 -2.26 1.75 1.03
C ALA A 193 -2.77 0.38 0.59
N THR A 194 -3.00 -0.50 1.56
CA THR A 194 -3.60 -1.82 1.35
C THR A 194 -4.95 -1.90 2.03
N ALA A 195 -5.80 -2.78 1.52
CA ALA A 195 -7.08 -3.14 2.12
C ALA A 195 -7.28 -4.66 2.07
N VAL A 196 -8.24 -5.18 2.86
CA VAL A 196 -8.56 -6.60 2.87
C VAL A 196 -9.60 -6.93 1.80
N GLU A 197 -9.32 -7.90 0.93
CA GLU A 197 -10.26 -8.48 -0.02
C GLU A 197 -10.17 -10.01 0.07
N GLU A 198 -11.29 -10.67 0.39
CA GLU A 198 -11.38 -12.14 0.48
C GLU A 198 -10.19 -12.77 1.24
N GLU A 199 -9.86 -12.21 2.41
CA GLU A 199 -8.75 -12.61 3.29
C GLU A 199 -7.32 -12.24 2.82
N ARG A 200 -7.18 -11.50 1.72
CA ARG A 200 -5.88 -11.06 1.17
C ARG A 200 -5.72 -9.55 1.30
N GLN A 201 -4.48 -9.10 1.39
CA GLN A 201 -4.15 -7.68 1.28
C GLN A 201 -3.99 -7.31 -0.19
N VAL A 202 -4.75 -6.33 -0.65
CA VAL A 202 -4.71 -5.77 -2.00
C VAL A 202 -4.32 -4.31 -1.92
N VAL A 203 -3.57 -3.81 -2.91
CA VAL A 203 -3.17 -2.41 -2.97
C VAL A 203 -4.28 -1.59 -3.59
N VAL A 204 -4.71 -0.56 -2.86
CA VAL A 204 -5.84 0.32 -3.24
C VAL A 204 -5.40 1.76 -3.49
N GLY A 205 -4.16 2.09 -3.15
CA GLY A 205 -3.65 3.45 -3.28
C GLY A 205 -2.17 3.60 -2.99
N MET A 206 -1.63 4.76 -3.35
CA MET A 206 -0.24 5.13 -3.11
C MET A 206 -0.14 6.64 -2.84
N LEU A 207 0.81 7.04 -1.99
CA LEU A 207 1.26 8.42 -1.82
C LEU A 207 2.79 8.45 -1.87
N THR A 208 3.35 9.61 -2.21
CA THR A 208 4.81 9.84 -2.13
C THR A 208 5.20 10.84 -1.05
N THR A 209 4.23 11.27 -0.26
CA THR A 209 4.41 12.18 0.86
C THR A 209 3.33 11.89 1.89
N LEU A 210 3.73 11.66 3.14
CA LEU A 210 2.83 11.61 4.29
C LEU A 210 3.23 12.76 5.22
N PRO A 211 2.29 13.57 5.74
CA PRO A 211 2.65 14.65 6.63
C PRO A 211 3.06 14.11 8.00
N SER A 212 3.89 14.87 8.71
CA SER A 212 4.44 14.47 10.01
C SER A 212 3.39 14.18 11.08
N TRP A 213 2.26 14.86 11.04
CA TRP A 213 1.15 14.60 11.96
C TRP A 213 0.41 13.27 11.68
N LEU A 214 0.59 12.65 10.51
CA LEU A 214 0.18 11.26 10.20
C LEU A 214 1.33 10.27 10.37
N GLY A 215 2.50 10.71 10.84
CA GLY A 215 3.68 9.86 11.01
C GLY A 215 4.56 9.72 9.77
N GLY A 216 4.48 10.66 8.83
CA GLY A 216 5.52 10.81 7.80
C GLY A 216 6.72 11.62 8.29
N ASP A 217 7.77 11.68 7.49
CA ASP A 217 8.97 12.45 7.81
C ASP A 217 9.04 13.73 6.95
N THR A 218 9.69 14.76 7.47
CA THR A 218 10.02 15.95 6.66
C THR A 218 11.37 15.65 6.01
N PRO A 219 11.49 15.65 4.67
CA PRO A 219 12.77 15.40 4.04
C PRO A 219 13.76 16.48 4.51
N SER A 220 14.95 16.06 4.96
CA SER A 220 15.95 17.04 5.44
C SER A 220 16.40 17.94 4.27
N GLU A 221 16.62 19.22 4.55
CA GLU A 221 17.11 20.20 3.55
C GLU A 221 18.39 19.69 2.86
N GLU A 222 19.24 18.96 3.58
CA GLU A 222 20.48 18.35 3.07
C GLU A 222 20.21 17.27 1.99
N LEU A 223 19.16 16.46 2.16
CA LEU A 223 18.69 15.50 1.15
C LEU A 223 18.12 16.20 -0.09
N VAL A 224 17.51 17.38 0.07
CA VAL A 224 16.97 18.19 -1.03
C VAL A 224 18.09 18.92 -1.78
N GLU A 225 19.06 19.50 -1.07
CA GLU A 225 20.21 20.21 -1.65
C GLU A 225 21.20 19.27 -2.34
N GLY A 226 21.47 18.08 -1.77
CA GLY A 226 22.28 17.05 -2.41
C GLY A 226 21.72 16.61 -3.76
N ARG A 227 20.38 16.53 -3.87
CA ARG A 227 19.64 16.22 -5.11
C ARG A 227 19.69 17.32 -6.16
N LEU A 228 19.75 18.59 -5.77
CA LEU A 228 19.94 19.70 -6.70
C LEU A 228 21.35 19.71 -7.30
N ARG A 229 22.36 19.27 -6.54
CA ARG A 229 23.77 19.26 -6.96
C ARG A 229 24.14 18.08 -7.86
N SER A 230 23.43 16.95 -7.79
CA SER A 230 23.65 15.78 -8.66
C SER A 230 22.99 15.88 -10.05
N ARG A 231 22.28 16.99 -10.33
CA ARG A 231 21.67 17.26 -11.64
C ARG A 231 22.72 17.53 -12.72
N THR A 232 22.98 16.53 -13.55
CA THR A 232 23.58 16.77 -14.87
C THR A 232 22.54 17.41 -15.81
N PRO A 233 22.87 18.48 -16.58
CA PRO A 233 21.90 19.23 -17.38
C PRO A 233 21.16 18.44 -18.47
N SER A 234 21.52 17.19 -18.73
CA SER A 234 20.99 16.38 -19.84
C SER A 234 19.93 15.33 -19.44
N SER A 235 19.59 15.14 -18.15
CA SER A 235 18.60 14.13 -17.73
C SER A 235 17.22 14.75 -17.46
N SER A 236 16.55 15.19 -18.52
CA SER A 236 15.17 15.73 -18.46
C SER A 236 14.10 14.63 -18.37
N ARG A 237 14.20 13.70 -17.41
CA ARG A 237 13.17 12.67 -17.14
C ARG A 237 12.80 12.47 -15.67
N THR A 238 13.43 13.16 -14.74
CA THR A 238 13.03 13.12 -13.32
C THR A 238 11.84 14.04 -13.10
N LEU A 239 10.77 13.52 -12.47
CA LEU A 239 9.72 14.33 -11.85
C LEU A 239 10.42 15.45 -11.05
N GLY A 240 9.95 16.70 -11.20
CA GLY A 240 10.55 17.83 -10.49
C GLY A 240 10.70 17.50 -9.01
N VAL A 241 11.76 18.03 -8.38
CA VAL A 241 11.96 17.96 -6.93
C VAL A 241 10.60 18.23 -6.28
N ILE A 242 10.01 17.20 -5.66
CA ILE A 242 8.77 17.34 -4.90
C ILE A 242 9.17 18.22 -3.72
N ARG A 243 9.01 19.54 -3.88
CA ARG A 243 9.22 20.49 -2.81
C ARG A 243 8.10 20.26 -1.81
N GLU A 244 8.55 19.80 -0.64
CA GLU A 244 8.08 20.09 0.71
C GLU A 244 6.59 20.30 0.94
N GLY A 245 6.13 19.54 1.93
CA GLY A 245 4.80 19.66 2.49
C GLY A 245 3.79 18.96 1.61
N THR A 246 3.03 18.10 2.25
CA THR A 246 1.62 17.83 1.92
C THR A 246 1.33 16.98 0.68
N ILE A 247 0.26 16.19 0.81
CA ILE A 247 -0.44 15.31 -0.15
C ILE A 247 0.18 15.21 -1.53
N ASP A 248 0.27 13.99 -2.06
CA ASP A 248 0.56 13.79 -3.48
C ASP A 248 -0.35 14.68 -4.36
N THR A 249 0.21 15.83 -4.78
CA THR A 249 -0.45 16.83 -5.63
C THR A 249 -0.72 16.29 -7.03
N TYR A 250 -0.38 15.03 -7.30
CA TYR A 250 -0.79 14.36 -8.52
C TYR A 250 -2.03 13.49 -8.32
N TRP A 251 -2.33 13.05 -7.09
CA TRP A 251 -3.60 12.41 -6.76
C TRP A 251 -4.73 13.45 -6.71
N VAL A 252 -4.57 14.49 -5.90
CA VAL A 252 -5.45 15.67 -5.91
C VAL A 252 -4.62 16.88 -6.36
N PRO A 253 -4.73 17.32 -7.63
CA PRO A 253 -3.90 18.39 -8.19
C PRO A 253 -4.35 19.76 -7.75
N ILE A 254 -4.17 20.03 -6.46
CA ILE A 254 -4.64 21.23 -5.81
C ILE A 254 -3.55 21.74 -4.86
N ALA A 255 -3.21 23.02 -5.01
CA ALA A 255 -2.19 23.68 -4.23
C ALA A 255 -2.47 23.57 -2.73
N ILE A 256 -1.39 23.36 -1.98
CA ILE A 256 -1.43 23.16 -0.56
C ILE A 256 -0.77 24.37 0.12
N GLU A 257 -1.13 24.62 1.38
CA GLU A 257 -0.59 25.73 2.15
C GLU A 257 0.81 25.35 2.69
N GLU A 258 1.84 26.08 2.25
CA GLU A 258 3.18 26.02 2.82
C GLU A 258 3.12 26.61 4.25
N PHE A 259 3.59 25.86 5.25
CA PHE A 259 3.63 26.28 6.66
C PHE A 259 5.02 26.79 7.04
#